data_AF-A0ABD2NKA9-F1
#
_entry.id   AF-A0ABD2NKA9-F1
#
_cell.length_a   1.000
_cell.length_b   1.000
_cell.length_c   1.000
_cell.angle_alpha   90.00
_cell.angle_beta   90.00
_cell.angle_gamma   90.00
#
_symmetry.space_group_name_H-M   'P 1'
#
loop_
_entity.id
_entity.type
_entity.pdbx_description
1 polymer ?
#
loop_
_entity_poly.entity_id
_entity_poly.type
_entity_poly.pdbx_seq_one_letter_code
_entity_poly.pdbx_strand_id
1 'polypeptide(L)' 'ADGNFEVTLATKATLNYTGRVEWRPPAIYKSSCEIDVEFFPFDEQTCVMKFGSWTYDGFQ' A
#
# COMPACT_ATOMS: atom_id res chain seq x y z
N ALA A 1 3.23 12.57 2.83
CA ALA A 1 2.70 11.47 2.00
C ALA A 1 2.22 12.10 0.71
N ASP A 2 3.04 12.06 -0.33
CA ASP A 2 2.93 12.96 -1.49
C ASP A 2 1.87 12.52 -2.50
N GLY A 3 0.75 11.97 -2.02
CA GLY A 3 -0.57 11.86 -2.66
C GLY A 3 -0.69 11.09 -3.98
N ASN A 4 0.40 10.86 -4.69
CA ASN A 4 0.39 10.36 -6.05
C ASN A 4 0.89 8.92 -6.05
N PHE A 5 0.01 8.00 -5.66
CA PHE A 5 0.20 6.58 -5.90
C PHE A 5 -0.04 6.34 -7.39
N GLU A 6 0.93 6.73 -8.23
CA GLU A 6 0.81 6.45 -9.64
C GLU A 6 1.01 4.95 -9.86
N VAL A 7 -0.11 4.23 -10.02
CA VAL A 7 -0.13 2.99 -10.79
C VAL A 7 0.16 3.40 -12.25
N THR A 8 1.41 3.75 -12.53
CA THR A 8 1.88 4.21 -13.85
C THR A 8 1.78 3.12 -14.91
N LEU A 9 1.71 1.85 -14.49
CA LEU A 9 1.48 0.71 -15.37
C LEU A 9 0.12 0.06 -15.13
N ALA A 10 -0.76 0.17 -16.12
CA ALA A 10 -1.95 -0.66 -16.21
C ALA A 10 -1.53 -2.14 -16.33
N THR A 11 -1.66 -2.88 -15.23
CA THR A 11 -1.32 -4.31 -15.15
C THR A 11 -2.58 -5.14 -15.29
N LYS A 12 -2.57 -6.14 -16.17
CA LYS A 12 -3.71 -7.06 -16.36
C LYS A 12 -3.90 -7.97 -15.15
N ALA A 13 -5.14 -8.30 -14.82
CA ALA A 13 -5.47 -9.32 -13.84
C ALA A 13 -5.54 -10.71 -14.47
N THR A 14 -5.27 -11.76 -13.68
CA THR A 14 -5.42 -13.16 -14.08
C THR A 14 -6.77 -13.68 -13.60
N LEU A 15 -7.56 -14.26 -14.50
CA LEU A 15 -8.85 -14.88 -14.21
C LEU A 15 -8.73 -16.40 -14.28
N ASN A 16 -9.20 -17.08 -13.24
CA ASN A 16 -9.33 -18.54 -13.20
C ASN A 16 -10.74 -18.97 -13.65
N TYR A 17 -10.90 -20.20 -14.16
CA TYR A 17 -12.19 -20.76 -14.56
C TYR A 17 -13.22 -20.81 -13.43
N THR A 18 -12.77 -20.80 -12.17
CA THR A 18 -13.63 -20.74 -10.97
C THR A 18 -14.21 -19.36 -10.69
N GLY A 19 -13.85 -18.34 -11.46
CA GLY A 19 -14.21 -16.94 -11.19
C GLY A 19 -13.25 -16.21 -10.24
N ARG A 20 -12.21 -16.88 -9.72
CA ARG A 20 -11.18 -16.23 -8.90
C ARG A 20 -10.36 -15.26 -9.75
N VAL A 21 -10.28 -14.01 -9.33
CA VAL A 21 -9.45 -12.96 -9.93
C VAL A 21 -8.22 -12.73 -9.05
N GLU A 22 -7.05 -12.71 -9.67
CA GLU A 22 -5.79 -12.35 -9.03
C GLU A 22 -5.17 -11.13 -9.72
N TRP A 23 -4.88 -10.09 -8.94
CA TRP A 23 -4.33 -8.85 -9.44
C TRP A 23 -3.17 -8.39 -8.57
N ARG A 24 -1.98 -8.25 -9.17
CA ARG A 24 -0.73 -7.91 -8.49
C ARG A 24 0.00 -6.77 -9.24
N PRO A 25 -0.51 -5.53 -9.22
CA PRO A 25 0.16 -4.41 -9.86
C PRO A 25 1.45 -4.05 -9.08
N PRO A 26 2.55 -3.69 -9.77
CA PRO A 26 3.70 -3.09 -9.11
C PRO A 26 3.37 -1.64 -8.70
N ALA A 27 3.81 -1.23 -7.52
CA ALA A 27 3.63 0.14 -7.04
C ALA A 27 4.79 0.57 -6.13
N ILE A 28 5.14 1.86 -6.18
CA ILE A 28 6.07 2.49 -5.25
C ILE A 28 5.24 3.23 -4.20
N TYR A 29 5.34 2.80 -2.94
CA TYR A 29 4.61 3.41 -1.83
C TYR A 29 5.49 4.40 -1.07
N LYS A 30 5.02 5.64 -0.94
CA LYS A 30 5.62 6.67 -0.09
C LYS A 30 4.69 6.97 1.08
N SER A 31 4.86 6.23 2.19
CA SER A 31 4.10 6.45 3.42
C SER A 31 4.67 7.57 4.26
N SER A 32 3.83 8.19 5.09
CA SER A 32 4.29 9.04 6.19
C SER A 32 4.68 8.15 7.36
N CYS A 33 5.84 8.39 7.96
CA CYS A 33 6.29 7.72 9.18
C CYS A 33 6.80 8.77 10.16
N GLU A 34 6.41 8.63 11.43
CA GLU A 34 6.95 9.42 12.53
C GLU A 34 8.26 8.78 12.99
N ILE A 35 9.29 9.61 13.20
CA ILE A 35 10.65 9.17 13.53
C ILE A 35 10.94 9.58 14.97
N ASP A 36 11.24 8.59 15.80
CA ASP A 36 11.64 8.82 17.20
C ASP A 36 13.18 8.84 17.29
N VAL A 37 13.74 9.98 17.69
CA VAL A 37 15.19 10.20 17.73
C VAL A 37 15.79 10.12 19.14
N GLU A 38 15.04 9.59 20.13
CA GLU A 38 15.47 9.52 21.53
C GLU A 38 16.84 8.82 21.71
N PHE A 39 17.10 7.76 20.94
CA PHE A 39 18.31 6.92 21.09
C PHE A 39 19.28 6.97 19.90
N PHE A 40 19.22 8.00 19.05
CA PHE A 40 20.10 8.11 17.88
C PHE A 40 21.59 7.92 18.22
N PRO A 41 22.37 7.11 17.46
CA PRO A 41 22.04 6.41 16.21
C PRO A 41 21.54 4.95 16.37
N PHE A 42 21.13 4.56 17.58
CA PHE A 42 20.67 3.21 17.94
C PHE A 42 19.16 3.15 18.18
N ASP A 43 18.43 4.10 17.62
CA ASP A 43 16.98 4.17 17.63
C ASP A 43 16.34 3.04 16.80
N GLU A 44 15.16 2.59 17.23
CA GLU A 44 14.31 1.67 16.48
C GLU A 44 13.11 2.45 15.93
N GLN A 45 12.75 2.20 14.66
CA GLN A 45 11.66 2.90 14.00
C GLN A 45 10.54 1.94 13.61
N THR A 46 9.30 2.29 13.99
CA THR A 46 8.09 1.56 13.60
C THR A 46 7.28 2.37 12.59
N CYS A 47 7.37 1.99 11.31
CA CYS A 47 6.61 2.62 10.23
C CYS A 47 5.42 1.76 9.78
N VAL A 48 4.22 2.33 9.76
CA VAL A 48 2.99 1.61 9.42
C VAL A 48 2.47 2.01 8.04
N MET A 49 2.14 1.01 7.22
CA MET A 49 1.38 1.20 5.99
C MET A 49 -0.10 0.89 6.22
N LYS A 50 -0.98 1.82 5.85
CA LYS A 50 -2.44 1.64 5.92
C LYS A 50 -2.99 1.45 4.50
N PHE A 51 -3.63 0.30 4.27
CA PHE A 51 -4.29 -0.03 3.01
C PHE A 51 -5.79 -0.10 3.23
N GLY A 52 -6.56 0.44 2.29
CA GLY A 52 -8.01 0.43 2.35
C GLY A 52 -8.64 0.80 1.02
N SER A 53 -9.87 0.36 0.81
CA SER A 53 -10.66 0.81 -0.33
C SER A 53 -11.07 2.26 -0.12
N TRP A 54 -10.95 3.07 -1.17
CA TRP A 54 -11.50 4.43 -1.15
C TRP A 54 -12.99 4.46 -1.49
N THR A 55 -13.47 3.45 -2.23
CA THR A 55 -14.80 3.47 -2.87
C THR A 55 -15.82 2.55 -2.20
N TYR A 56 -15.37 1.61 -1.37
CA TYR A 56 -16.23 0.61 -0.71
C TYR A 56 -15.96 0.64 0.79
N ASP A 57 -17.02 0.50 1.58
CA ASP A 57 -16.92 0.30 3.03
C ASP A 57 -16.86 -1.19 3.39
N GLY A 58 -16.99 -1.50 4.68
CA GLY A 58 -16.95 -2.86 5.21
C GLY A 58 -18.30 -3.57 5.32
N PHE A 59 -19.41 -2.95 4.89
CA PHE A 59 -20.77 -3.50 5.01
C PHE A 59 -21.38 -3.95 3.69
N GLN A 60 -20.62 -3.84 2.61
CA GLN A 60 -21.03 -4.16 1.25
C GLN A 60 -20.58 -5.57 0.82
#